data_AF-A0A950WRJ0-F1
#
_entry.id   AF-A0A950WRJ0-F1
#
_cell.length_a   1.000
_cell.length_b   1.000
_cell.length_c   1.000
_cell.angle_alpha   90.00
_cell.angle_beta   90.00
_cell.angle_gamma   90.00
#
_symmetry.space_group_name_H-M   'P 1'
#
loop_
_entity.id
_entity.type
_entity.pdbx_description
1 polymer ?
#
loop_
_entity_poly.entity_id
_entity_poly.type
_entity_poly.pdbx_seq_one_letter_code
_entity_poly.pdbx_strand_id
1 'polypeptide(L)'
;MVVSIAFFAFIVTYDNFVDYGSNYQFVSHVLSMDTTFPDNTLMDRAITNPRLWRAGYAAIIAGEGLTFLAFAIAALQLTRSLRCDAACFNQAKRFVFVGAGLGFLVWFFGFMVVGGEWFAMW
;
A
#
# COMPACT_ATOMS: atom_id res chain seq x y z
N MET A 1 -8.56 13.56 9.06
CA MET A 1 -8.30 12.12 8.85
C MET A 1 -8.39 11.73 7.37
N VAL A 2 -9.56 11.73 6.72
CA VAL A 2 -9.72 11.26 5.31
C VAL A 2 -8.77 11.96 4.33
N VAL A 3 -8.76 13.30 4.32
CA VAL A 3 -7.86 14.08 3.46
C VAL A 3 -6.39 13.82 3.79
N SER A 4 -6.05 13.73 5.08
CA SER A 4 -4.68 13.43 5.55
C SER A 4 -4.19 12.07 5.03
N ILE A 5 -5.04 11.03 5.07
CA ILE A 5 -4.70 9.70 4.55
C ILE A 5 -4.61 9.72 3.01
N ALA A 6 -5.48 10.47 2.32
CA ALA A 6 -5.36 10.65 0.88
C ALA A 6 -4.00 11.27 0.52
N PHE A 7 -3.58 12.33 1.21
CA PHE A 7 -2.28 12.96 0.99
C PHE A 7 -1.11 12.01 1.29
N PHE A 8 -1.18 11.25 2.38
CA PHE A 8 -0.17 10.24 2.67
C PHE A 8 -0.05 9.22 1.52
N ALA A 9 -1.17 8.60 1.12
CA ALA A 9 -1.18 7.63 0.04
C ALA A 9 -0.71 8.23 -1.29
N PHE A 10 -1.05 9.50 -1.57
CA PHE A 10 -0.58 10.22 -2.75
C PHE A 10 0.94 10.37 -2.75
N ILE A 11 1.53 10.85 -1.65
CA ILE A 11 2.97 11.06 -1.54
C ILE A 11 3.70 9.72 -1.71
N VAL A 12 3.26 8.67 -1.02
CA VAL A 12 3.88 7.34 -1.13
C VAL A 12 3.78 6.82 -2.57
N THR A 13 2.62 6.91 -3.21
CA THR A 13 2.45 6.51 -4.62
C THR A 13 3.38 7.31 -5.54
N TYR A 14 3.46 8.63 -5.32
CA TYR A 14 4.31 9.53 -6.08
C TYR A 14 5.79 9.18 -5.95
N ASP A 15 6.26 8.93 -4.73
CA ASP A 15 7.65 8.56 -4.44
C ASP A 15 8.02 7.27 -5.18
N ASN A 16 7.13 6.27 -5.20
CA ASN A 16 7.35 5.01 -5.92
C ASN A 16 7.40 5.18 -7.46
N PHE A 17 6.75 6.20 -8.02
CA PHE A 17 6.87 6.52 -9.45
C PHE A 17 8.12 7.34 -9.76
N VAL A 18 8.46 8.31 -8.91
CA VAL A 18 9.56 9.26 -9.17
C VAL A 18 10.90 8.62 -8.89
N ASP A 19 11.04 7.91 -7.76
CA ASP A 19 12.24 7.15 -7.41
C ASP A 19 11.98 5.65 -7.58
N TYR A 20 11.54 5.27 -8.78
CA TYR A 20 11.21 3.89 -9.11
C TYR A 20 12.39 2.93 -8.90
N GLY A 21 13.61 3.38 -9.22
CA GLY A 21 14.81 2.55 -9.17
C GLY A 21 15.16 2.11 -7.75
N SER A 22 15.21 3.05 -6.81
CA SER A 22 15.56 2.75 -5.41
C SER A 22 14.50 1.90 -4.73
N ASN A 23 13.22 2.22 -4.94
CA ASN A 23 12.11 1.48 -4.35
C ASN A 23 11.95 0.08 -4.96
N TYR A 24 12.20 -0.08 -6.27
CA TYR A 24 12.26 -1.42 -6.88
C TYR A 24 13.40 -2.26 -6.30
N GLN A 25 14.58 -1.66 -6.08
CA GLN A 25 15.71 -2.34 -5.46
C GLN A 25 15.36 -2.81 -4.04
N PHE A 26 14.74 -1.95 -3.23
CA PHE A 26 14.21 -2.32 -1.93
C PHE A 26 13.31 -3.56 -2.00
N VAL A 27 12.29 -3.55 -2.86
CA VAL A 27 11.39 -4.72 -3.02
C VAL A 27 12.14 -5.95 -3.51
N SER A 28 13.13 -5.79 -4.40
CA SER A 28 13.91 -6.93 -4.88
C SER A 28 14.74 -7.58 -3.77
N HIS A 29 15.36 -6.78 -2.89
CA HIS A 29 16.12 -7.27 -1.73
C HIS A 29 15.22 -7.98 -0.71
N VAL A 30 14.03 -7.42 -0.46
CA VAL A 30 13.05 -8.05 0.42
C VAL A 30 12.61 -9.41 -0.13
N LEU A 31 12.25 -9.48 -1.41
CA LEU A 31 11.77 -10.72 -2.00
C LEU A 31 12.87 -11.75 -2.24
N SER A 32 14.11 -11.32 -2.53
CA SER A 32 15.26 -12.20 -2.68
C SER A 32 15.83 -12.66 -1.33
N MET A 33 15.51 -11.95 -0.24
CA MET A 33 16.03 -12.15 1.11
C MET A 33 17.57 -12.06 1.20
N ASP A 34 18.23 -11.44 0.23
CA ASP A 34 19.69 -11.39 0.12
C ASP A 34 20.38 -10.48 1.15
N THR A 35 19.62 -9.57 1.78
CA THR A 35 20.09 -8.72 2.89
C THR A 35 19.74 -9.27 4.27
N THR A 36 19.09 -10.44 4.36
CA THR A 36 18.79 -11.05 5.66
C THR A 36 20.05 -11.63 6.31
N PHE A 37 19.99 -11.97 7.61
CA PHE A 37 21.15 -12.50 8.33
C PHE A 37 21.71 -13.78 7.68
N PRO A 38 23.05 -13.96 7.67
CA PRO A 38 23.66 -15.21 7.23
C PRO A 38 23.09 -16.41 7.99
N ASP A 39 22.96 -17.55 7.30
CA ASP A 39 22.41 -18.81 7.84
C ASP A 39 20.95 -18.72 8.33
N ASN A 40 20.18 -17.74 7.84
CA ASN A 40 18.76 -17.64 8.10
C ASN A 40 18.04 -18.93 7.64
N THR A 41 17.29 -19.55 8.55
CA THR A 41 16.58 -20.81 8.29
C THR A 41 15.30 -20.61 7.46
N LEU A 42 14.90 -19.36 7.21
CA LEU A 42 13.71 -18.99 6.44
C LEU A 42 13.99 -18.75 4.94
N MET A 43 15.21 -19.02 4.47
CA MET A 43 15.63 -18.74 3.09
C MET A 43 14.93 -19.60 2.04
N ASP A 44 14.17 -20.64 2.45
CA ASP A 44 13.29 -21.41 1.59
C ASP A 44 12.16 -20.57 0.97
N ARG A 45 11.86 -19.41 1.56
CA ARG A 45 10.83 -18.46 1.11
C ARG A 45 11.30 -17.50 0.02
N ALA A 46 12.62 -17.41 -0.21
CA ALA A 46 13.21 -16.45 -1.13
C ALA A 46 12.68 -16.64 -2.57
N ILE A 47 12.34 -15.52 -3.20
CA ILE A 47 11.93 -15.46 -4.60
C ILE A 47 13.10 -14.92 -5.40
N THR A 48 13.64 -15.71 -6.34
CA THR A 48 14.79 -15.31 -7.17
C THR A 48 14.42 -14.90 -8.59
N ASN A 49 13.12 -14.87 -8.91
CA ASN A 49 12.62 -14.53 -10.25
C ASN A 49 12.31 -13.03 -10.38
N PRO A 50 13.07 -12.26 -11.19
CA PRO A 50 12.87 -10.82 -11.32
C PRO A 50 11.50 -10.41 -11.88
N ARG A 51 10.80 -11.29 -12.59
CA ARG A 51 9.43 -11.02 -13.06
C ARG A 51 8.45 -10.93 -11.89
N LEU A 52 8.63 -11.77 -10.87
CA LEU A 52 7.80 -11.74 -9.66
C LEU A 52 8.12 -10.51 -8.81
N TRP A 53 9.37 -10.06 -8.77
CA TRP A 53 9.72 -8.80 -8.10
C TRP A 53 9.01 -7.60 -8.74
N ARG A 54 9.05 -7.51 -10.08
CA ARG A 54 8.35 -6.44 -10.81
C ARG A 54 6.84 -6.51 -10.61
N ALA A 55 6.26 -7.71 -10.60
CA ALA A 55 4.84 -7.89 -10.35
C ALA A 55 4.44 -7.47 -8.93
N GLY A 56 5.22 -7.87 -7.92
CA GLY A 56 5.02 -7.47 -6.53
C GLY A 56 5.12 -5.95 -6.37
N TYR A 57 6.15 -5.34 -6.93
CA TYR A 57 6.33 -3.89 -6.86
C TYR A 57 5.20 -3.13 -7.56
N ALA A 58 4.78 -3.58 -8.75
CA ALA A 58 3.64 -3.00 -9.45
C ALA A 58 2.33 -3.12 -8.65
N ALA A 59 2.12 -4.23 -7.94
CA ALA A 59 0.96 -4.43 -7.07
C ALA A 59 0.95 -3.47 -5.87
N ILE A 60 2.11 -3.18 -5.27
CA ILE A 60 2.26 -2.20 -4.19
C ILE A 60 1.83 -0.81 -4.68
N ILE A 61 2.44 -0.33 -5.77
CA ILE A 61 2.13 0.99 -6.35
C ILE A 61 0.64 1.10 -6.71
N ALA A 62 0.07 0.06 -7.32
CA ALA A 62 -1.34 0.03 -7.65
C ALA A 62 -2.22 0.11 -6.41
N GLY A 63 -1.88 -0.62 -5.34
CA GLY A 63 -2.62 -0.60 -4.07
C GLY A 63 -2.57 0.78 -3.39
N GLU A 64 -1.40 1.41 -3.35
CA GLU A 64 -1.22 2.76 -2.80
C GLU A 64 -2.02 3.79 -3.60
N GLY A 65 -1.92 3.74 -4.93
CA GLY A 65 -2.65 4.65 -5.83
C GLY A 65 -4.16 4.48 -5.73
N LEU A 66 -4.66 3.23 -5.68
CA LEU A 66 -6.08 2.96 -5.46
C LEU A 66 -6.56 3.44 -4.09
N THR A 67 -5.72 3.32 -3.07
CA THR A 67 -6.02 3.85 -1.73
C THR A 67 -6.14 5.37 -1.74
N PHE A 68 -5.19 6.06 -2.38
CA PHE A 68 -5.25 7.50 -2.61
C PHE A 68 -6.56 7.90 -3.31
N LEU A 69 -6.86 7.27 -4.45
CA LEU A 69 -8.06 7.59 -5.23
C LEU A 69 -9.34 7.37 -4.41
N ALA A 70 -9.44 6.27 -3.67
CA ALA A 70 -10.58 5.98 -2.82
C ALA A 70 -10.77 7.06 -1.73
N PHE A 71 -9.71 7.45 -1.03
CA PHE A 71 -9.82 8.50 -0.01
C PHE A 71 -10.02 9.90 -0.59
N ALA A 72 -9.49 10.21 -1.77
CA ALA A 72 -9.75 11.46 -2.47
C ALA A 72 -11.23 11.57 -2.88
N ILE A 73 -11.79 10.50 -3.45
CA ILE A 73 -13.22 10.41 -3.77
C ILE A 73 -14.06 10.53 -2.50
N ALA A 74 -13.68 9.85 -1.42
CA ALA A 74 -14.37 9.94 -0.13
C ALA A 74 -14.35 11.37 0.42
N ALA A 75 -13.22 12.08 0.34
CA ALA A 75 -13.10 13.47 0.79
C ALA A 75 -14.06 14.38 0.02
N LEU A 76 -14.11 14.26 -1.30
CA LEU A 76 -15.01 15.05 -2.15
C LEU A 76 -16.48 14.77 -1.84
N GLN A 77 -16.87 13.49 -1.70
CA GLN A 77 -18.25 13.11 -1.40
C GLN A 77 -18.67 13.60 -0.02
N LEU A 78 -17.85 13.37 1.01
CA LEU A 78 -18.15 13.81 2.37
C LEU A 78 -18.26 15.34 2.45
N THR A 79 -17.40 16.08 1.74
CA THR A 79 -17.44 17.55 1.71
C THR A 79 -18.75 18.05 1.08
N ARG A 80 -19.19 17.43 -0.02
CA ARG A 80 -20.48 17.77 -0.67
C ARG A 80 -21.69 17.41 0.20
N SER A 81 -21.56 16.38 1.04
CA SER A 81 -22.65 15.89 1.90
C SER A 81 -22.66 16.48 3.31
N LEU A 82 -21.81 17.47 3.64
CA LEU A 82 -21.70 18.03 5.00
C LEU A 82 -23.01 18.63 5.55
N ARG A 83 -23.90 19.08 4.66
CA ARG A 83 -25.19 19.70 5.03
C ARG A 83 -26.39 18.77 4.76
N CYS A 84 -26.14 17.53 4.36
CA CYS A 84 -27.19 16.56 4.08
C CYS A 84 -27.69 15.91 5.38
N ASP A 85 -28.81 15.19 5.26
CA ASP A 85 -29.31 14.37 6.36
C ASP A 85 -28.38 13.19 6.69
N ALA A 86 -28.65 12.53 7.81
CA ALA A 86 -27.81 11.44 8.31
C ALA A 86 -27.75 10.26 7.33
N ALA A 87 -28.83 9.97 6.61
CA ALA A 87 -28.88 8.87 5.66
C ALA A 87 -27.95 9.11 4.46
N CYS A 88 -28.02 10.29 3.86
CA CYS A 88 -27.13 10.70 2.77
C CYS A 88 -25.67 10.76 3.22
N PHE A 89 -25.39 11.35 4.38
CA PHE A 89 -24.01 11.42 4.90
C PHE A 89 -23.41 10.04 5.18
N ASN A 90 -24.21 9.08 5.65
CA ASN A 90 -23.75 7.72 5.85
C ASN A 90 -23.43 7.00 4.53
N GLN A 91 -24.20 7.24 3.47
CA GLN A 91 -23.88 6.68 2.15
C GLN A 91 -22.57 7.24 1.58
N ALA A 92 -22.28 8.53 1.80
CA ALA A 92 -21.04 9.17 1.36
C ALA A 92 -19.77 8.56 2.01
N LYS A 93 -19.89 7.82 3.10
CA LYS A 93 -18.77 7.13 3.76
C LYS A 93 -18.31 5.86 3.04
N ARG A 94 -19.03 5.36 2.04
CA ARG A 94 -18.70 4.09 1.35
C ARG A 94 -17.23 4.02 0.92
N PHE A 95 -16.70 5.09 0.32
CA PHE A 95 -15.32 5.13 -0.14
C PHE A 95 -14.29 5.25 0.98
N VAL A 96 -14.69 5.69 2.19
CA VAL A 96 -13.82 5.63 3.38
C VAL A 96 -13.52 4.18 3.74
N PHE A 97 -14.53 3.30 3.74
CA PHE A 97 -14.32 1.88 4.03
C PHE A 97 -13.51 1.17 2.95
N VAL A 98 -13.76 1.50 1.68
CA VAL A 98 -12.96 0.97 0.56
C VAL A 98 -11.50 1.40 0.69
N GLY A 99 -11.24 2.70 0.89
CA GLY A 99 -9.88 3.22 1.06
C GLY A 99 -9.19 2.64 2.30
N ALA A 100 -9.90 2.51 3.42
CA ALA A 100 -9.37 1.90 4.63
C ALA A 100 -9.01 0.42 4.42
N GLY A 101 -9.86 -0.35 3.74
CA GLY A 101 -9.58 -1.75 3.41
C GLY A 101 -8.37 -1.90 2.49
N LEU A 102 -8.30 -1.11 1.41
CA LEU A 102 -7.16 -1.11 0.49
C LEU A 102 -5.86 -0.74 1.21
N GLY A 103 -5.87 0.34 1.99
CA GLY A 103 -4.71 0.77 2.74
C GLY A 103 -4.26 -0.27 3.78
N PHE A 104 -5.21 -0.89 4.48
CA PHE A 104 -4.90 -1.96 5.41
C PHE A 104 -4.25 -3.16 4.70
N LEU A 105 -4.72 -3.54 3.52
CA LEU A 105 -4.10 -4.61 2.74
C LEU A 105 -2.70 -4.25 2.26
N VAL A 106 -2.43 -3.01 1.89
CA VAL A 106 -1.09 -2.57 1.49
C VAL A 106 -0.16 -2.52 2.70
N TRP A 107 -0.45 -1.67 3.68
CA TRP A 107 0.50 -1.35 4.76
C TRP A 107 0.53 -2.41 5.85
N PHE A 108 -0.61 -2.96 6.26
CA PHE A 108 -0.61 -4.00 7.28
C PHE A 108 -0.32 -5.37 6.66
N PHE A 109 -1.13 -5.84 5.71
CA PHE A 109 -0.92 -7.18 5.17
C PHE A 109 0.33 -7.26 4.27
N GLY A 110 0.50 -6.34 3.32
CA GLY A 110 1.64 -6.33 2.40
C GLY A 110 2.96 -6.08 3.11
N PHE A 111 3.11 -4.97 3.85
CA PHE A 111 4.39 -4.65 4.48
C PHE A 111 4.63 -5.38 5.81
N MET A 112 3.66 -5.46 6.73
CA MET A 112 3.91 -6.09 8.03
C MET A 112 3.89 -7.62 7.94
N VAL A 113 2.82 -8.20 7.38
CA VAL A 113 2.65 -9.67 7.38
C VAL A 113 3.52 -10.32 6.31
N VAL A 114 3.50 -9.82 5.07
CA VAL A 114 4.27 -10.42 3.98
C VAL A 114 5.73 -9.93 4.01
N GLY A 115 5.97 -8.62 3.94
CA GLY A 115 7.33 -8.08 3.97
C GLY A 115 8.07 -8.42 5.27
N GLY A 116 7.52 -7.97 6.39
CA GLY A 116 8.07 -8.19 7.73
C GLY A 116 8.18 -9.67 8.05
N GLU A 117 7.06 -10.35 8.30
CA GLU A 117 7.09 -11.70 8.89
C GLU A 117 7.43 -12.83 7.91
N TRP A 118 6.91 -12.78 6.68
CA TRP A 118 7.20 -13.85 5.71
C TRP A 118 8.63 -13.73 5.16
N PHE A 119 9.05 -12.53 4.76
CA PHE A 119 10.36 -12.28 4.13
C PHE A 119 11.46 -11.76 5.08
N ALA A 120 11.17 -11.62 6.37
CA ALA A 120 12.14 -11.15 7.36
C ALA A 120 12.74 -9.76 7.04
N MET A 121 11.90 -8.80 6.65
CA MET A 121 12.27 -7.41 6.31
C MET A 121 12.60 -6.56 7.55
N TRP A 122 13.51 -7.00 8.42
CA TRP A 122 13.98 -6.29 9.62
C TRP A 122 15.51 -6.28 9.76
#